data_AF-A0AAQ0YP41-F1
#
_entry.id   AF-A0AAQ0YP41-F1
#
_cell.length_a   1.000
_cell.length_b   1.000
_cell.length_c   1.000
_cell.angle_alpha   90.00
_cell.angle_beta   90.00
_cell.angle_gamma   90.00
#
_symmetry.space_group_name_H-M   'P 1'
#
loop_
_entity.id
_entity.type
_entity.pdbx_description
1 polymer ?
#
loop_
_entity_poly.entity_id
_entity_poly.type
_entity_poly.pdbx_seq_one_letter_code
_entity_poly.pdbx_strand_id
1 'polypeptide(L)'
;MTHPNLLAALNQSGALRTLDLAFAQSLQRLEPDTDPRVLAGAALASLAVTSGHAGLDPARAAMLLDARDGPAPTFPDPADWQRSLAASRWVDQPQPDAPAAA
;
A
#
# COMPACT_ATOMS: atom_id res chain seq x y z
N MET A 1 14.64 1.51 -19.59
CA MET A 1 13.95 2.50 -18.72
C MET A 1 13.33 1.72 -17.57
N THR A 2 13.83 1.90 -16.35
CA THR A 2 13.28 1.24 -15.15
C THR A 2 11.93 1.89 -14.85
N HIS A 3 10.84 1.13 -14.92
CA HIS A 3 9.53 1.68 -14.56
C HIS A 3 9.54 2.04 -13.07
N PRO A 4 9.05 3.23 -12.67
CA PRO A 4 8.97 3.59 -11.26
C PRO A 4 8.09 2.56 -10.54
N ASN A 5 8.51 2.14 -9.34
CA ASN A 5 7.65 1.29 -8.50
C ASN A 5 6.37 2.04 -8.11
N LEU A 6 5.33 1.31 -7.71
CA LEU A 6 4.01 1.88 -7.43
C LEU A 6 4.06 3.05 -6.43
N LEU A 7 4.86 2.94 -5.36
CA LEU A 7 4.99 4.01 -4.36
C LEU A 7 5.54 5.31 -4.97
N ALA A 8 6.56 5.20 -5.83
CA ALA A 8 7.12 6.36 -6.53
C ALA A 8 6.09 6.99 -7.48
N ALA A 9 5.31 6.18 -8.20
CA ALA A 9 4.26 6.67 -9.08
C ALA A 9 3.13 7.40 -8.30
N LEU A 10 2.71 6.85 -7.16
CA LEU A 10 1.71 7.45 -6.27
C LEU A 10 2.18 8.79 -5.67
N ASN A 11 3.47 8.89 -5.34
CA ASN A 11 4.06 10.14 -4.85
C ASN A 11 4.11 11.20 -5.97
N GLN A 12 4.48 10.80 -7.19
CA GLN A 12 4.55 11.69 -8.35
C GLN A 12 3.17 12.18 -8.80
N SER A 13 2.12 11.37 -8.66
CA SER A 13 0.75 11.78 -9.00
C SER A 13 0.12 12.71 -7.97
N GLY A 14 0.76 12.96 -6.83
CA GLY A 14 0.21 13.78 -5.75
C GLY A 14 -1.05 13.19 -5.10
N ALA A 15 -1.29 11.89 -5.27
CA ALA A 15 -2.46 11.21 -4.70
C ALA A 15 -2.31 10.94 -3.20
N LEU A 16 -1.08 10.83 -2.72
CA LEU A 16 -0.77 10.59 -1.30
C LEU A 16 -0.64 11.90 -0.55
N ARG A 17 -1.12 11.94 0.69
CA ARG A 17 -0.82 13.05 1.60
C ARG A 17 0.55 12.83 2.23
N THR A 18 1.10 13.89 2.83
CA THR A 18 2.37 13.84 3.54
C THR A 18 2.42 12.73 4.60
N LEU A 19 1.31 12.50 5.30
CA LEU A 19 1.21 11.45 6.31
C LEU A 19 1.34 10.04 5.71
N ASP A 20 0.64 9.77 4.60
CA ASP A 20 0.63 8.45 3.95
C ASP A 20 2.04 8.08 3.46
N LEU A 21 2.76 9.08 2.92
CA LEU A 21 4.15 8.93 2.51
C LEU A 21 5.08 8.71 3.71
N ALA A 22 4.94 9.52 4.77
CA ALA A 22 5.76 9.40 5.96
C ALA A 22 5.56 8.06 6.68
N PHE A 23 4.36 7.48 6.60
CA PHE A 23 4.05 6.16 7.13
C PHE A 23 4.85 5.08 6.39
N ALA A 24 4.77 5.03 5.06
CA ALA A 24 5.55 4.09 4.25
C ALA A 24 7.07 4.26 4.46
N GLN A 25 7.57 5.49 4.50
CA GLN A 25 8.99 5.77 4.77
C GLN A 25 9.42 5.30 6.16
N SER A 26 8.53 5.38 7.16
CA SER A 26 8.83 4.90 8.50
C SER A 26 8.98 3.37 8.53
N LEU A 27 8.14 2.64 7.79
CA LEU A 27 8.28 1.18 7.64
C LEU A 27 9.60 0.82 6.93
N GLN A 28 9.95 1.49 5.83
CA GLN A 28 11.22 1.28 5.13
C GLN A 28 12.43 1.55 6.03
N ARG A 29 12.39 2.58 6.89
CA ARG A 29 13.52 2.84 7.82
C ARG A 29 13.67 1.75 8.87
N LEU A 30 12.56 1.18 9.34
CA LEU A 30 12.58 0.09 10.31
C LEU A 30 13.03 -1.22 9.69
N GLU A 31 12.76 -1.42 8.40
CA GLU A 31 13.18 -2.61 7.67
C GLU A 31 13.49 -2.23 6.19
N PRO A 32 14.79 -1.97 5.89
CA PRO A 32 15.20 -1.43 4.60
C PRO A 32 14.91 -2.31 3.38
N ASP A 33 14.81 -3.62 3.57
CA ASP A 33 14.61 -4.59 2.49
C ASP A 33 13.12 -4.89 2.20
N THR A 34 12.20 -4.15 2.85
CA THR A 34 10.76 -4.32 2.64
C THR A 34 10.38 -4.08 1.17
N ASP A 35 9.64 -5.04 0.58
CA ASP A 35 9.20 -4.97 -0.82
C ASP A 35 8.44 -3.65 -1.09
N PRO A 36 8.81 -2.88 -2.13
CA PRO A 36 8.12 -1.64 -2.49
C PRO A 36 6.60 -1.76 -2.66
N ARG A 37 6.08 -2.94 -3.03
CA ARG A 37 4.64 -3.23 -3.11
C ARG A 37 3.97 -3.21 -1.74
N VAL A 38 4.69 -3.64 -0.69
CA VAL A 38 4.20 -3.58 0.69
C VAL A 38 4.13 -2.13 1.15
N LEU A 39 5.16 -1.34 0.85
CA LEU A 39 5.19 0.09 1.21
C LEU A 39 4.11 0.90 0.49
N ALA A 40 3.86 0.61 -0.79
CA ALA A 40 2.73 1.17 -1.52
C ALA A 40 1.39 0.77 -0.89
N GLY A 41 1.24 -0.50 -0.48
CA GLY A 41 0.07 -0.97 0.24
C GLY A 41 -0.15 -0.25 1.56
N ALA A 42 0.91 -0.02 2.34
CA ALA A 42 0.85 0.72 3.60
C ALA A 42 0.40 2.19 3.39
N ALA A 43 0.97 2.89 2.41
CA ALA A 43 0.56 4.25 2.08
C ALA A 43 -0.92 4.30 1.64
N LEU A 44 -1.36 3.37 0.79
CA LEU A 44 -2.75 3.30 0.32
C LEU A 44 -3.73 2.88 1.43
N ALA A 45 -3.33 2.01 2.36
CA ALA A 45 -4.15 1.68 3.52
C ALA A 45 -4.35 2.91 4.42
N SER A 46 -3.30 3.69 4.66
CA SER A 46 -3.39 4.97 5.38
C SER A 46 -4.33 5.97 4.69
N LEU A 47 -4.23 6.08 3.35
CA LEU A 47 -5.16 6.88 2.56
C LEU A 47 -6.60 6.38 2.70
N ALA A 48 -6.83 5.08 2.52
CA ALA A 48 -8.14 4.44 2.55
C ALA A 48 -8.89 4.74 3.86
N VAL A 49 -8.21 4.58 5.01
CA VAL A 49 -8.78 4.86 6.34
C VAL A 49 -9.27 6.30 6.44
N THR A 50 -8.48 7.26 5.95
CA THR A 50 -8.87 8.67 6.03
C THR A 50 -9.92 9.08 5.00
N SER A 51 -10.07 8.30 3.94
CA SER A 51 -11.19 8.42 2.99
C SER A 51 -12.45 7.68 3.48
N GLY A 52 -12.46 7.15 4.70
CA GLY A 52 -13.62 6.49 5.33
C GLY A 52 -13.77 5.00 5.01
N HIS A 53 -12.77 4.38 4.37
CA HIS A 53 -12.78 2.93 4.11
C HIS A 53 -12.22 2.16 5.31
N ALA A 54 -12.69 0.92 5.49
CA ALA A 54 -12.19 0.06 6.57
C ALA A 54 -10.77 -0.49 6.31
N GLY A 55 -10.29 -0.45 5.06
CA GLY A 55 -8.97 -0.93 4.68
C GLY A 55 -8.72 -0.85 3.18
N LEU A 56 -7.57 -1.37 2.76
CA LEU A 56 -7.18 -1.50 1.37
C LEU A 56 -7.63 -2.87 0.83
N ASP A 57 -8.37 -2.85 -0.27
CA ASP A 57 -8.60 -4.02 -1.12
C ASP A 57 -7.67 -3.93 -2.35
N PRO A 58 -6.66 -4.83 -2.50
CA PRO A 58 -5.74 -4.83 -3.65
C PRO A 58 -6.45 -4.89 -5.00
N ALA A 59 -7.61 -5.54 -5.10
CA ALA A 59 -8.39 -5.63 -6.34
C ALA A 59 -9.10 -4.33 -6.70
N ARG A 60 -9.27 -3.42 -5.74
CA ARG A 60 -10.01 -2.15 -5.88
C ARG A 60 -9.16 -0.94 -5.57
N ALA A 61 -7.85 -1.10 -5.41
CA ALA A 61 -6.93 -0.04 -4.99
C ALA A 61 -6.99 1.21 -5.89
N ALA A 62 -7.20 1.03 -7.19
CA ALA A 62 -7.36 2.14 -8.13
C ALA A 62 -8.55 3.06 -7.81
N MET A 63 -9.60 2.56 -7.13
CA MET A 63 -10.76 3.37 -6.74
C MET A 63 -10.45 4.38 -5.63
N LEU A 64 -9.34 4.21 -4.91
CA LEU A 64 -8.90 5.15 -3.88
C LEU A 64 -8.29 6.43 -4.47
N LEU A 65 -7.90 6.37 -5.74
CA LEU A 65 -7.28 7.49 -6.43
C LEU A 65 -8.36 8.32 -7.11
N ASP A 66 -8.51 9.56 -6.69
CA ASP A 66 -9.17 10.56 -7.54
C ASP A 66 -8.30 10.76 -8.78
N ALA A 67 -8.93 10.74 -9.96
CA ALA A 67 -8.25 11.07 -11.21
C ALA A 67 -7.85 12.56 -11.19
N ARG A 68 -6.72 12.86 -10.54
CA ARG A 68 -6.04 14.16 -10.60
C ARG A 68 -5.07 14.14 -11.77
N ASP A 69 -4.75 15.32 -12.29
CA ASP A 69 -3.90 15.49 -13.47
C ASP A 69 -2.57 14.72 -13.35
N GLY A 70 -2.41 13.68 -14.17
CA GLY A 70 -1.23 12.81 -14.20
C GLY A 70 -1.53 11.43 -14.80
N PRO A 71 -0.51 10.68 -15.24
CA PRO A 71 -0.70 9.31 -15.70
C PRO A 71 -1.13 8.42 -14.53
N ALA A 72 -2.16 7.61 -14.76
CA ALA A 72 -2.62 6.64 -13.76
C ALA A 72 -1.48 5.67 -13.41
N PRO A 73 -1.19 5.45 -12.12
CA PRO A 73 -0.15 4.52 -11.72
C PRO A 73 -0.53 3.09 -12.13
N THR A 74 0.45 2.31 -12.58
CA THR A 74 0.26 0.89 -12.85
C THR A 74 0.24 0.12 -11.55
N PHE A 75 -0.88 -0.55 -11.28
CA PHE A 75 -1.02 -1.44 -10.12
C PHE A 75 -0.50 -2.84 -10.44
N PRO A 76 0.07 -3.56 -9.45
CA PRO A 76 0.37 -4.97 -9.59
C PRO A 76 -0.90 -5.80 -9.80
N ASP A 77 -0.75 -7.03 -10.29
CA ASP A 77 -1.83 -8.01 -10.25
C ASP A 77 -2.33 -8.18 -8.79
N PRO A 78 -3.65 -8.17 -8.55
CA PRO A 78 -4.19 -8.24 -7.19
C PRO A 78 -3.75 -9.49 -6.41
N ALA A 79 -3.69 -10.66 -7.05
CA ALA A 79 -3.31 -11.91 -6.39
C ALA A 79 -1.82 -11.94 -6.05
N ASP A 80 -0.98 -11.44 -6.95
CA ASP A 80 0.46 -11.30 -6.70
C ASP A 80 0.75 -10.27 -5.62
N TRP A 81 -0.03 -9.18 -5.59
CA TRP A 81 0.10 -8.17 -4.57
C TRP A 81 -0.33 -8.71 -3.21
N GLN A 82 -1.48 -9.38 -3.13
CA GLN A 82 -1.94 -10.02 -1.90
C GLN A 82 -0.91 -11.02 -1.38
N ARG A 83 -0.28 -11.82 -2.25
CA ARG A 83 0.81 -12.74 -1.86
C ARG A 83 2.03 -12.01 -1.32
N SER A 84 2.39 -10.87 -1.92
CA SER A 84 3.51 -10.03 -1.46
C SER A 84 3.21 -9.38 -0.11
N LEU A 85 1.98 -8.91 0.09
CA LEU A 85 1.51 -8.39 1.38
C LEU A 85 1.52 -9.48 2.44
N ALA A 86 0.95 -10.65 2.13
CA ALA A 86 0.90 -11.81 3.00
C ALA A 86 2.28 -12.32 3.46
N ALA A 87 3.30 -12.20 2.61
CA ALA A 87 4.68 -12.59 2.94
C ALA A 87 5.44 -11.52 3.74
N SER A 88 4.86 -10.33 3.93
CA SER A 88 5.49 -9.23 4.64
C SER A 88 5.39 -9.43 6.14
N ARG A 89 6.48 -9.14 6.86
CA ARG A 89 6.48 -9.06 8.33
C ARG A 89 5.50 -8.03 8.91
N TRP A 90 5.08 -7.07 8.10
CA TRP A 90 4.21 -5.96 8.52
C TRP A 90 2.73 -6.32 8.47
N VAL A 91 2.37 -7.45 7.84
CA VAL A 91 0.97 -7.86 7.64
C VAL A 91 0.80 -9.24 8.27
N ASP A 92 0.03 -9.29 9.35
CA ASP A 92 -0.37 -10.56 9.94
C ASP A 92 -1.70 -11.04 9.32
N GLN A 93 -1.89 -12.37 9.30
CA GLN A 93 -3.12 -13.01 8.85
C GLN A 93 -3.64 -13.91 9.96
N PRO A 94 -4.28 -13.32 10.99
CA PRO A 94 -4.84 -14.09 12.08
C PRO A 94 -5.90 -15.05 11.53
N GLN A 95 -5.82 -16.31 11.94
CA GLN A 95 -6.88 -17.27 11.65
C GLN A 95 -8.14 -16.83 12.40
N PRO A 96 -9.32 -16.75 11.75
CA PRO A 96 -10.54 -16.22 12.36
C PRO A 96 -10.94 -16.94 13.66
N ASP A 97 -10.58 -18.21 13.80
CA ASP A 97 -10.86 -19.06 14.97
C ASP A 97 -9.71 -19.10 15.99
N ALA A 98 -8.56 -18.50 15.70
CA ALA A 98 -7.47 -18.39 16.66
C ALA A 98 -7.69 -17.13 17.53
N PRO A 99 -7.59 -17.25 18.86
CA PRO A 99 -7.65 -16.07 19.72
C PRO A 99 -6.52 -15.11 19.34
N ALA A 100 -6.82 -13.81 19.28
CA ALA A 100 -5.82 -12.79 19.04
C ALA A 100 -4.69 -12.94 20.07
N ALA A 101 -3.47 -13.18 19.60
CA ALA A 101 -2.31 -13.30 20.48
C ALA A 101 -2.10 -11.96 21.20
N ALA A 102 -1.99 -12.02 22.53
CA ALA A 102 -1.82 -10.88 23.41
C ALA A 102 -0.35 -10.39 23.46
#